data_AF-A0A366DC22-F1
#
_entry.id   AF-A0A366DC22-F1
#
_cell.length_a   1.000
_cell.length_b   1.000
_cell.length_c   1.000
_cell.angle_alpha   90.00
_cell.angle_beta   90.00
_cell.angle_gamma   90.00
#
_symmetry.space_group_name_H-M   'P 1'
#
loop_
_entity.id
_entity.type
_entity.pdbx_description
1 polymer ?
#
loop_
_entity_poly.entity_id
_entity_poly.type
_entity_poly.pdbx_seq_one_letter_code
_entity_poly.pdbx_strand_id
1 'polypeptide(L)'
;MADPITLTADERALLRVIHHDLGYWVAWPDHAWVHNRDGTAAGGGGGFWRQWTRNGVQGTWHEWLVAATKPDGTPTRWHRGKLLREVRISYARLTRWCESLPAPAIAQARAYWNPSHRDIDALNRLVLALLADPAPPPPPYELTLFDLPQEPAHA
;
A
#
# COMPACT_ATOMS: atom_id res chain seq x y z
N MET A 1 -1.20 -16.61 -16.93
CA MET A 1 -0.90 -15.48 -16.04
C MET A 1 -2.18 -14.67 -15.91
N ALA A 2 -2.62 -14.37 -14.68
CA ALA A 2 -3.78 -13.49 -14.48
C ALA A 2 -3.40 -12.06 -14.89
N ASP A 3 -4.35 -11.32 -15.47
CA ASP A 3 -4.14 -9.90 -15.79
C ASP A 3 -3.79 -9.12 -14.52
N PRO A 4 -2.80 -8.21 -14.58
CA PRO A 4 -2.38 -7.46 -13.40
C PRO A 4 -3.54 -6.61 -12.87
N ILE A 5 -3.89 -6.80 -11.60
CA ILE A 5 -4.89 -5.95 -10.95
C ILE A 5 -4.26 -4.58 -10.70
N THR A 6 -4.86 -3.57 -11.32
CA THR A 6 -4.61 -2.19 -10.95
C THR A 6 -5.46 -1.82 -9.73
N LEU A 7 -4.79 -1.57 -8.61
CA LEU A 7 -5.40 -0.97 -7.42
C LEU A 7 -5.79 0.48 -7.74
N THR A 8 -6.93 0.92 -7.22
CA THR A 8 -7.25 2.35 -7.25
C THR A 8 -6.25 3.12 -6.38
N ALA A 9 -6.11 4.43 -6.62
CA ALA A 9 -5.32 5.29 -5.74
C ALA A 9 -5.78 5.15 -4.27
N ASP A 10 -7.08 4.94 -4.08
CA ASP A 10 -7.66 4.86 -2.77
C ASP A 10 -7.34 3.57 -2.02
N GLU A 11 -7.46 2.44 -2.71
CA GLU A 11 -7.08 1.13 -2.22
C GLU A 11 -5.59 1.07 -1.93
N ARG A 12 -4.76 1.62 -2.81
CA ARG A 12 -3.31 1.71 -2.61
C ARG A 12 -2.98 2.51 -1.36
N ALA A 13 -3.62 3.67 -1.16
CA ALA A 13 -3.42 4.46 0.05
C ALA A 13 -3.79 3.68 1.32
N LEU A 14 -4.92 2.94 1.30
CA LEU A 14 -5.28 2.04 2.39
C LEU A 14 -4.18 1.01 2.66
N LEU A 15 -3.77 0.28 1.62
CA LEU A 15 -2.75 -0.77 1.73
C LEU A 15 -1.39 -0.23 2.22
N ARG A 16 -1.00 1.00 1.83
CA ARG A 16 0.23 1.64 2.32
C ARG A 16 0.16 1.95 3.81
N VAL A 17 -0.99 2.36 4.34
CA VAL A 17 -1.15 2.63 5.78
C VAL A 17 -1.11 1.33 6.59
N ILE A 18 -1.61 0.23 6.03
CA ILE A 18 -1.68 -1.07 6.72
C ILE A 18 -0.55 -2.04 6.28
N HIS A 19 0.50 -1.55 5.66
CA HIS A 19 1.55 -2.36 5.03
C HIS A 19 2.17 -3.41 5.96
N HIS A 20 2.26 -3.11 7.27
CA HIS A 20 2.75 -4.03 8.28
C HIS A 20 1.89 -5.29 8.46
N ASP A 21 0.60 -5.23 8.11
CA ASP A 21 -0.29 -6.40 8.12
C ASP A 21 -0.23 -7.19 6.80
N LEU A 22 0.29 -6.57 5.72
CA LEU A 22 0.26 -7.15 4.37
C LEU A 22 1.44 -8.06 4.07
N GLY A 23 2.53 -7.97 4.83
CA GLY A 23 3.70 -8.82 4.62
C GLY A 23 3.35 -10.31 4.59
N TYR A 24 2.48 -10.74 5.51
CA TYR A 24 1.97 -12.11 5.56
C TYR A 24 1.12 -12.48 4.34
N TRP A 25 0.29 -11.54 3.88
CA TRP A 25 -0.56 -11.71 2.70
C TRP A 25 0.24 -11.91 1.41
N VAL A 26 1.37 -11.20 1.27
CA VAL A 26 2.25 -11.36 0.11
C VAL A 26 3.03 -12.67 0.19
N ALA A 27 3.49 -13.07 1.37
CA ALA A 27 4.21 -14.32 1.55
C ALA A 27 3.32 -15.55 1.30
N TRP A 28 2.16 -15.63 1.97
CA TRP A 28 1.23 -16.77 1.96
C TRP A 28 -0.24 -16.34 1.81
N PRO A 29 -0.68 -15.94 0.60
CA PRO A 29 -2.03 -15.41 0.36
C PRO A 29 -3.15 -16.39 0.76
N ASP A 30 -2.98 -17.69 0.49
CA ASP A 30 -3.99 -18.72 0.81
C ASP A 30 -4.26 -18.86 2.32
N HIS A 31 -3.23 -18.66 3.14
CA HIS A 31 -3.34 -18.77 4.60
C HIS A 31 -3.73 -17.44 5.25
N ALA A 32 -3.35 -16.32 4.66
CA ALA A 32 -3.62 -15.00 5.19
C ALA A 32 -5.11 -14.69 5.27
N TRP A 33 -5.90 -15.13 4.28
CA TRP A 33 -7.35 -14.95 4.31
C TRP A 33 -8.01 -15.70 5.47
N VAL A 34 -7.63 -16.97 5.69
CA VAL A 34 -8.22 -17.82 6.75
C VAL A 34 -7.95 -17.20 8.12
N HIS A 35 -6.73 -16.71 8.32
CA HIS A 35 -6.34 -16.08 9.58
C HIS A 35 -7.10 -14.76 9.86
N ASN A 36 -7.33 -13.94 8.83
CA ASN A 36 -7.90 -12.61 9.00
C ASN A 36 -9.44 -12.57 8.93
N ARG A 37 -10.09 -13.55 8.28
CA ARG A 37 -11.55 -13.62 8.18
C ARG A 37 -12.23 -13.69 9.55
N ASP A 38 -11.63 -14.44 10.46
CA ASP A 38 -12.16 -14.68 11.80
C ASP A 38 -11.62 -13.63 12.80
N GLY A 39 -10.72 -12.75 12.34
CA GLY A 39 -10.12 -11.69 13.14
C GLY A 39 -11.03 -10.47 13.28
N THR A 40 -11.21 -10.00 14.51
CA THR A 40 -11.81 -8.68 14.81
C THR A 40 -10.73 -7.59 14.95
N ALA A 41 -9.53 -7.83 14.42
CA ALA A 41 -8.41 -6.95 14.55
C ALA A 41 -8.76 -5.55 14.02
N ALA A 42 -8.69 -4.58 14.92
CA ALA A 42 -8.94 -3.18 14.63
C ALA A 42 -7.85 -2.34 15.30
N GLY A 43 -7.44 -1.27 14.63
CA GLY A 43 -6.34 -0.47 15.12
C GLY A 43 -6.06 0.73 14.23
N GLY A 44 -5.48 1.77 14.81
CA GLY A 44 -5.16 3.00 14.10
C GLY A 44 -4.70 4.09 15.06
N GLY A 45 -4.51 5.29 14.52
CA GLY A 45 -4.02 6.46 15.22
C GLY A 45 -3.96 7.65 14.26
N GLY A 46 -3.84 8.87 14.79
CA GLY A 46 -3.66 10.06 13.96
C GLY A 46 -4.79 10.32 12.96
N GLY A 47 -6.03 10.02 13.32
CA GLY A 47 -7.20 10.16 12.43
C GLY A 47 -7.49 8.94 11.55
N PHE A 48 -6.60 7.95 11.47
CA PHE A 48 -6.86 6.71 10.74
C PHE A 48 -7.40 5.60 11.66
N TRP A 49 -8.31 4.79 11.13
CA TRP A 49 -8.75 3.55 11.75
C TRP A 49 -8.90 2.46 10.69
N ARG A 50 -8.43 1.25 11.01
CA ARG A 50 -8.71 0.06 10.18
C ARG A 50 -9.52 -0.96 10.94
N GLN A 51 -10.28 -1.74 10.19
CA GLN A 51 -11.01 -2.89 10.68
C GLN A 51 -10.93 -4.01 9.65
N TRP A 52 -10.44 -5.18 10.08
CA TRP A 52 -10.64 -6.42 9.33
C TRP A 52 -12.07 -6.90 9.54
N THR A 53 -12.74 -7.23 8.44
CA THR A 53 -14.13 -7.67 8.41
C THR A 53 -14.20 -9.07 7.82
N ARG A 54 -15.39 -9.68 7.83
CA ARG A 54 -15.60 -11.01 7.22
C ARG A 54 -15.20 -11.07 5.73
N ASN A 55 -15.29 -9.95 5.01
CA ASN A 55 -15.17 -9.94 3.54
C ASN A 55 -13.99 -9.11 3.02
N GLY A 56 -13.21 -8.48 3.89
CA GLY A 56 -12.12 -7.60 3.49
C GLY A 56 -11.66 -6.69 4.61
N VAL A 57 -10.88 -5.67 4.26
CA VAL A 57 -10.41 -4.63 5.18
C VAL A 57 -11.04 -3.29 4.84
N GLN A 58 -11.48 -2.59 5.87
CA GLN A 58 -11.99 -1.22 5.79
C GLN A 58 -11.02 -0.28 6.49
N GLY A 59 -10.71 0.83 5.85
CA GLY A 59 -10.02 1.96 6.45
C GLY A 59 -10.89 3.21 6.45
N THR A 60 -10.90 3.94 7.56
CA THR A 60 -11.53 5.24 7.67
C THR A 60 -10.52 6.29 8.08
N TRP A 61 -10.62 7.48 7.49
CA TRP A 61 -9.88 8.67 7.87
C TRP A 61 -10.84 9.70 8.39
N HIS A 62 -10.58 10.17 9.60
CA HIS A 62 -11.31 11.23 10.26
C HIS A 62 -10.40 12.42 10.49
N GLU A 63 -11.00 13.59 10.69
CA GLU A 63 -10.31 14.69 11.34
C GLU A 63 -9.72 14.21 12.67
N TRP A 64 -8.48 14.62 12.94
CA TRP A 64 -7.80 14.34 14.19
C TRP A 64 -7.62 15.65 14.94
N LEU A 65 -8.54 15.93 15.85
CA LEU A 65 -8.68 17.23 16.48
C LEU A 65 -8.12 17.21 17.90
N VAL A 66 -7.41 18.27 18.28
CA VAL A 66 -6.91 18.43 19.64
C VAL A 66 -8.10 18.70 20.57
N ALA A 67 -8.33 17.78 21.50
CA ALA A 67 -9.39 17.89 22.50
C ALA A 67 -8.94 18.62 23.77
N ALA A 68 -7.65 18.51 24.11
CA ALA A 68 -7.06 19.16 25.27
C ALA A 68 -5.58 19.44 25.05
N THR A 69 -5.10 20.52 25.65
CA THR A 69 -3.71 20.95 25.64
C THR A 69 -3.20 21.16 27.06
N LYS A 70 -1.88 21.11 27.25
CA LYS A 70 -1.20 21.63 28.44
C LYS A 70 -1.21 23.17 28.40
N PRO A 71 -0.85 23.85 29.51
CA PRO A 71 -0.66 25.30 29.52
C PRO A 71 0.37 25.83 28.50
N ASP A 72 1.34 24.99 28.10
CA ASP A 72 2.34 25.31 27.07
C ASP A 72 1.83 25.13 25.62
N GLY A 73 0.57 24.74 25.44
CA GLY A 73 -0.05 24.49 24.13
C GLY A 73 0.15 23.07 23.59
N THR A 74 0.92 22.20 24.25
CA THR A 74 1.16 20.83 23.79
C THR A 74 -0.13 20.00 23.84
N PRO A 75 -0.56 19.34 22.76
CA PRO A 75 -1.72 18.45 22.78
C PRO A 75 -1.53 17.26 23.74
N THR A 76 -2.52 17.01 24.60
CA THR A 76 -2.54 15.87 25.54
C THR A 76 -3.66 14.88 25.24
N ARG A 77 -4.71 15.36 24.59
CA ARG A 77 -5.85 14.53 24.20
C ARG A 77 -6.30 14.90 22.81
N TRP A 78 -6.70 13.88 22.08
CA TRP A 78 -7.22 13.99 20.72
C TRP A 78 -8.60 13.34 20.66
N HIS A 79 -9.43 13.78 19.72
CA HIS A 79 -10.66 13.10 19.39
C HIS A 79 -10.86 13.02 17.88
N ARG A 80 -11.70 12.07 17.43
CA ARG A 80 -12.11 11.96 16.04
C ARG A 80 -13.18 13.00 15.74
N GLY A 81 -12.98 13.78 14.69
CA GLY A 81 -14.00 14.65 14.11
C GLY A 81 -14.71 13.97 12.94
N LYS A 82 -15.01 14.74 11.90
CA LYS A 82 -15.77 14.29 10.73
C LYS A 82 -15.05 13.17 9.98
N LEU A 83 -15.81 12.21 9.43
CA LEU A 83 -15.31 11.25 8.46
C LEU A 83 -14.94 11.99 7.16
N LEU A 84 -13.65 11.93 6.80
CA LEU A 84 -13.12 12.54 5.58
C LEU A 84 -13.14 11.56 4.42
N ARG A 85 -12.86 10.28 4.71
CA ARG A 85 -12.71 9.26 3.67
C ARG A 85 -12.91 7.86 4.24
N GLU A 86 -13.55 7.00 3.46
CA GLU A 86 -13.69 5.58 3.75
C GLU A 86 -13.29 4.77 2.51
N VAL A 87 -12.47 3.75 2.72
CA VAL A 87 -12.01 2.84 1.67
C VAL A 87 -12.20 1.41 2.14
N ARG A 88 -12.63 0.53 1.23
CA ARG A 88 -12.75 -0.91 1.47
C ARG A 88 -12.07 -1.66 0.35
N ILE A 89 -11.35 -2.72 0.69
CA ILE A 89 -10.83 -3.68 -0.28
C ILE A 89 -11.21 -5.09 0.16
N SER A 90 -11.81 -5.85 -0.75
CA SER A 90 -12.24 -7.22 -0.46
C SER A 90 -11.05 -8.18 -0.41
N TYR A 91 -11.19 -9.30 0.30
CA TYR A 91 -10.17 -10.35 0.29
C TYR A 91 -9.91 -10.89 -1.10
N ALA A 92 -10.96 -11.11 -1.90
CA ALA A 92 -10.80 -11.56 -3.28
C ALA A 92 -9.95 -10.58 -4.12
N ARG A 93 -10.13 -9.27 -3.92
CA ARG A 93 -9.36 -8.25 -4.64
C ARG A 93 -7.92 -8.16 -4.13
N LEU A 94 -7.71 -8.28 -2.81
CA LEU A 94 -6.38 -8.32 -2.20
C LEU A 94 -5.59 -9.57 -2.64
N THR A 95 -6.22 -10.75 -2.64
CA THR A 95 -5.63 -12.00 -3.14
C THR A 95 -5.24 -11.88 -4.60
N ARG A 96 -6.14 -11.40 -5.47
CA ARG A 96 -5.80 -11.21 -6.89
C ARG A 96 -4.69 -10.20 -7.10
N TRP A 97 -4.60 -9.15 -6.28
CA TRP A 97 -3.44 -8.25 -6.30
C TRP A 97 -2.16 -9.01 -5.94
N CYS A 98 -2.15 -9.80 -4.85
CA CYS A 98 -1.00 -10.62 -4.48
C CYS A 98 -0.61 -11.62 -5.59
N GLU A 99 -1.58 -12.25 -6.23
CA GLU A 99 -1.37 -13.21 -7.34
C GLU A 99 -0.81 -12.55 -8.59
N SER A 100 -1.07 -11.26 -8.80
CA SER A 100 -0.49 -10.49 -9.90
C SER A 100 0.94 -10.00 -9.67
N LEU A 101 1.48 -10.17 -8.45
CA LEU A 101 2.84 -9.73 -8.14
C LEU A 101 3.89 -10.58 -8.86
N PRO A 102 5.06 -10.00 -9.21
CA PRO A 102 6.15 -10.74 -9.81
C PRO A 102 6.59 -11.92 -8.93
N ALA A 103 6.81 -13.09 -9.53
CA ALA A 103 7.28 -14.28 -8.80
C ALA A 103 8.55 -14.05 -7.95
N PRO A 104 9.55 -13.25 -8.39
CA PRO A 104 10.70 -12.90 -7.55
C PRO A 104 10.32 -12.17 -6.26
N ALA A 105 9.32 -11.27 -6.32
CA ALA A 105 8.86 -10.53 -5.14
C ALA A 105 8.15 -11.46 -4.14
N ILE A 106 7.35 -12.42 -4.62
CA ILE A 106 6.70 -13.42 -3.77
C ILE A 106 7.75 -14.32 -3.10
N ALA A 107 8.75 -14.78 -3.86
CA ALA A 107 9.85 -15.58 -3.31
C ALA A 107 10.62 -14.82 -2.23
N GLN A 108 10.91 -13.54 -2.45
CA GLN A 108 11.58 -12.67 -1.49
C GLN A 108 10.74 -12.43 -0.23
N ALA A 109 9.42 -12.19 -0.38
CA ALA A 109 8.51 -12.05 0.75
C ALA A 109 8.46 -13.32 1.61
N ARG A 110 8.44 -14.50 0.98
CA ARG A 110 8.49 -15.80 1.69
C ARG A 110 9.80 -15.99 2.45
N ALA A 111 10.93 -15.56 1.88
CA ALA A 111 12.22 -15.60 2.57
C ALA A 111 12.22 -14.69 3.82
N TYR A 112 11.67 -13.47 3.72
CA TYR A 112 11.56 -12.56 4.86
C TYR A 112 10.57 -13.03 5.93
N TRP A 113 9.54 -13.79 5.56
CA TRP A 113 8.56 -14.35 6.49
C TRP A 113 8.98 -15.71 7.10
N ASN A 114 10.26 -16.09 7.02
CA ASN A 114 10.72 -17.36 7.57
C ASN A 114 10.40 -17.47 9.08
N PRO A 115 9.63 -18.48 9.54
CA PRO A 115 9.26 -18.63 10.94
C PRO A 115 10.43 -18.65 11.93
N SER A 116 11.61 -19.09 11.49
CA SER A 116 12.82 -19.16 12.33
C SER A 116 13.59 -17.84 12.42
N HIS A 117 13.44 -16.95 11.44
CA HIS A 117 14.16 -15.67 11.37
C HIS A 117 13.37 -14.64 10.56
N ARG A 118 12.24 -14.18 11.11
CA ARG A 118 11.42 -13.18 10.41
C ARG A 118 12.15 -11.84 10.32
N ASP A 119 12.31 -11.34 9.11
CA ASP A 119 12.77 -9.97 8.84
C ASP A 119 11.56 -9.09 8.48
N ILE A 120 10.89 -8.59 9.52
CA ILE A 120 9.66 -7.81 9.37
C ILE A 120 9.94 -6.46 8.69
N ASP A 121 11.10 -5.84 8.96
CA ASP A 121 11.45 -4.55 8.38
C ASP A 121 11.75 -4.66 6.89
N ALA A 122 12.48 -5.69 6.46
CA ALA A 122 12.69 -5.96 5.03
C ALA A 122 11.38 -6.28 4.32
N LEU A 123 10.48 -7.04 4.96
CA LEU A 123 9.16 -7.34 4.42
C LEU A 123 8.29 -6.08 4.26
N ASN A 124 8.28 -5.19 5.26
CA ASN A 124 7.56 -3.92 5.20
C ASN A 124 8.08 -3.03 4.07
N ARG A 125 9.41 -2.93 3.90
CA ARG A 125 10.03 -2.21 2.79
C ARG A 125 9.65 -2.80 1.43
N LEU A 126 9.65 -4.13 1.31
CA LEU A 126 9.23 -4.82 0.10
C LEU A 126 7.78 -4.50 -0.25
N VAL A 127 6.86 -4.62 0.71
CA VAL A 127 5.43 -4.30 0.51
C VAL A 127 5.25 -2.85 0.06
N LEU A 128 5.93 -1.89 0.70
CA LEU A 128 5.85 -0.49 0.32
C LEU A 128 6.39 -0.24 -1.10
N ALA A 129 7.45 -0.94 -1.50
CA ALA A 129 7.98 -0.88 -2.87
C ALA A 129 6.99 -1.45 -3.89
N LEU A 130 6.31 -2.55 -3.57
CA LEU A 130 5.26 -3.14 -4.41
C LEU A 130 4.00 -2.26 -4.52
N LEU A 131 3.78 -1.39 -3.53
CA LEU A 131 2.71 -0.39 -3.51
C LEU A 131 3.17 0.99 -4.00
N ALA A 132 4.39 1.12 -4.53
CA ALA A 132 4.82 2.35 -5.20
C ALA A 132 4.06 2.50 -6.52
N ASP A 133 3.79 3.73 -6.94
CA ASP A 133 3.24 3.97 -8.27
C ASP A 133 4.21 3.40 -9.32
N PRO A 134 3.73 2.74 -10.38
CA PRO A 134 4.59 2.51 -11.53
C PRO A 134 5.07 3.89 -11.97
N ALA A 135 6.39 4.03 -12.15
CA ALA A 135 6.95 5.26 -12.69
C ALA A 135 6.13 5.65 -13.93
N PRO A 136 5.75 6.94 -14.09
CA PRO A 136 5.11 7.36 -15.32
C PRO A 136 5.96 6.85 -16.49
N PRO A 137 5.35 6.30 -17.56
CA PRO A 137 6.11 5.89 -18.72
C PRO A 137 6.99 7.09 -19.12
N PRO A 138 8.27 6.86 -19.49
CA PRO A 138 9.10 7.96 -19.97
C PRO A 138 8.28 8.68 -21.05
N PRO A 139 8.23 10.03 -21.05
CA PRO A 139 7.52 10.74 -22.09
C PRO A 139 8.00 10.18 -23.43
N PRO A 140 7.08 9.92 -24.39
CA PRO A 140 7.52 9.50 -25.72
C PRO A 140 8.56 10.52 -26.13
N TYR A 141 9.78 10.05 -26.41
CA TYR A 141 10.89 10.90 -26.81
C TYR A 141 10.34 11.87 -27.86
N GLU A 142 10.12 13.13 -27.49
CA GLU A 142 10.02 14.16 -28.50
C GLU A 142 11.41 14.11 -29.11
N LEU A 143 11.50 13.52 -30.30
CA LEU A 143 12.58 13.80 -31.22
C LEU A 143 12.59 15.31 -31.36
N THR A 144 13.33 15.99 -30.49
CA THR A 144 13.53 17.42 -30.64
C THR A 144 14.13 17.57 -32.03
N LEU A 145 13.55 18.47 -32.82
CA LEU A 145 13.92 18.79 -34.21
C LEU A 145 15.43 19.07 -34.42
N PHE A 146 16.20 19.12 -33.32
CA PHE A 146 17.64 19.32 -33.24
C PHE A 146 18.50 18.07 -33.44
N ASP A 147 17.91 16.86 -33.54
CA ASP A 147 18.63 15.61 -33.86
C ASP A 147 18.62 15.25 -35.36
N LEU A 148 18.23 16.19 -36.24
CA LEU A 148 18.49 16.03 -37.67
C LEU A 148 19.98 16.26 -37.94
N PRO A 149 20.69 15.33 -38.60
CA PRO A 149 22.05 15.59 -39.06
C PRO A 149 22.01 16.85 -39.95
N GLN A 150 22.72 17.89 -39.54
CA GLN A 150 22.93 19.07 -40.37
C GLN A 150 23.74 18.62 -41.58
N GLU A 151 23.12 18.55 -42.76
CA GLU A 151 23.87 18.38 -44.00
C GLU A 151 24.88 19.54 -44.11
N PRO A 152 26.17 19.26 -44.39
CA PRO A 152 27.12 20.33 -44.62
C PRO A 152 26.70 21.10 -45.88
N ALA A 153 26.48 22.40 -45.72
CA ALA A 153 26.30 23.31 -46.84
C ALA A 153 27.55 23.23 -47.73
N HIS A 154 27.41 22.62 -48.90
CA HIS A 154 28.44 22.63 -49.92
C HIS A 154 28.65 24.06 -50.43
N ALA A 155 29.90 24.51 -50.37
CA ALA A 155 30.42 25.74 -50.95
C ALA A 155 30.47 25.66 -52.49
#